data_AF-A0A1V5Q487-F1
#
_entry.id   AF-A0A1V5Q487-F1
#
_cell.length_a   1.000
_cell.length_b   1.000
_cell.length_c   1.000
_cell.angle_alpha   90.00
_cell.angle_beta   90.00
_cell.angle_gamma   90.00
#
_symmetry.space_group_name_H-M   'P 1'
#
loop_
_entity.id
_entity.type
_entity.pdbx_description
1 polymer ?
#
loop_
_entity_poly.entity_id
_entity_poly.type
_entity_poly.pdbx_seq_one_letter_code
_entity_poly.pdbx_strand_id
1 'polypeptide(L)'
;MSARRSKSSKEIAYSGYEFKFGGYDNSMNLLVRGDRRLWSEVSSPIERGKTYRIRAERIGSRLRLVVNNREIFRVHDPDPLTGGDRTAVGLFGWIADTRFKRITISCLGAPWKSDILDLADRQAQRGNYGMAEALYREAMESFPDAARAERACRGLESVHQCAKLSEQLPGIQAELERAWPGAAVHLGMDNDGFTLDIADGAVESLEPVRGLPLRTLYCQNNRIRSLEPLRGMNLITLNCAGNPVGSLEPLRGMSLTTLICEYCGLESFEPLRGMPLAMLIAGGNPVRSLDPLRGMPMTNLSAWGCEIEDLAPLKGMPLSVLYCNTNRIHTLEPLRGMQLVMLNCSGNDIDSVEPLRGAPLKVLHFGQNHVNSLAPLRGMKLNMLTFTGNRISSLEPLRGMPLGVLTCANNRLASLDPFVESPPDDFLFDCETISTEELQRALTVWSRKPALAHLVRNTEVLLEFRRSGEKALHALAREFEGRRYLYMPKFLRWEDAEVFCEQAGGHLVTIRSMREQGFLESLFVTGCWAWMGIEVSEQGARWITNEPMTYRNFMDLLQERKPGRKVFAGRWQSEDVPWSENTFIIEWDG
;
A
#
# COMPACT_ATOMS: atom_id res chain seq x y z
N MET A 1 -39.58 -29.67 -30.69
CA MET A 1 -38.16 -30.01 -30.52
C MET A 1 -38.03 -31.02 -29.40
N SER A 2 -37.34 -32.14 -29.66
CA SER A 2 -37.12 -33.23 -28.71
C SER A 2 -36.20 -32.76 -27.57
N ALA A 3 -36.59 -33.06 -26.32
CA ALA A 3 -35.75 -32.82 -25.16
C ALA A 3 -34.55 -33.77 -25.21
N ARG A 4 -33.35 -33.24 -25.50
CA ARG A 4 -32.10 -33.98 -25.34
C ARG A 4 -31.87 -34.22 -23.85
N ARG A 5 -31.92 -35.49 -23.42
CA ARG A 5 -31.41 -35.92 -22.11
C ARG A 5 -29.88 -35.85 -22.18
N SER A 6 -29.28 -34.87 -21.50
CA SER A 6 -27.83 -34.79 -21.37
C SER A 6 -27.31 -36.05 -20.65
N LYS A 7 -26.30 -36.70 -21.24
CA LYS A 7 -25.50 -37.78 -20.62
C LYS A 7 -24.37 -37.23 -19.75
N SER A 8 -24.32 -35.93 -19.45
CA SER A 8 -23.29 -35.36 -18.59
C SER A 8 -23.72 -35.44 -17.13
N SER A 9 -23.01 -36.23 -16.32
CA SER A 9 -23.05 -36.25 -14.86
C SER A 9 -22.48 -34.97 -14.22
N LYS A 10 -22.57 -33.82 -14.90
CA LYS A 10 -22.30 -32.52 -14.26
C LYS A 10 -23.48 -32.23 -13.33
N GLU A 11 -23.26 -32.53 -12.06
CA GLU A 11 -24.12 -32.23 -10.93
C GLU A 11 -24.64 -30.79 -11.04
N ILE A 12 -25.90 -30.63 -11.44
CA ILE A 12 -26.64 -29.35 -11.36
C ILE A 12 -26.94 -28.99 -9.89
N ALA A 13 -26.63 -29.88 -8.94
CA ALA A 13 -27.39 -29.99 -7.69
C ALA A 13 -26.92 -29.13 -6.50
N TYR A 14 -25.78 -28.40 -6.53
CA TYR A 14 -25.28 -27.80 -5.28
C TYR A 14 -24.81 -26.35 -5.33
N SER A 15 -25.02 -25.61 -6.43
CA SER A 15 -24.55 -24.20 -6.54
C SER A 15 -25.66 -23.15 -6.67
N GLY A 16 -26.93 -23.57 -6.70
CA GLY A 16 -28.10 -22.73 -7.00
C GLY A 16 -29.19 -22.74 -5.93
N TYR A 17 -30.33 -22.11 -6.26
CA TYR A 17 -31.56 -22.22 -5.46
C TYR A 17 -32.42 -23.40 -5.95
N GLU A 18 -32.91 -24.20 -5.02
CA GLU A 18 -33.82 -25.31 -5.29
C GLU A 18 -35.18 -25.07 -4.63
N PHE A 19 -36.22 -24.91 -5.47
CA PHE A 19 -37.62 -24.80 -5.04
C PHE A 19 -38.28 -26.17 -5.18
N LYS A 20 -38.60 -26.85 -4.07
CA LYS A 20 -39.25 -28.17 -4.11
C LYS A 20 -40.66 -28.07 -3.55
N PHE A 21 -41.62 -28.48 -4.37
CA PHE A 21 -43.02 -28.67 -3.99
C PHE A 21 -43.27 -30.18 -3.90
N GLY A 22 -43.54 -30.72 -2.71
CA GLY A 22 -43.61 -32.17 -2.49
C GLY A 22 -42.25 -32.90 -2.60
N GLY A 23 -41.18 -32.33 -2.04
CA GLY A 23 -39.88 -32.98 -1.87
C GLY A 23 -39.89 -34.10 -0.80
N TYR A 24 -38.80 -34.88 -0.76
CA TYR A 24 -38.63 -36.06 0.12
C TYR A 24 -39.84 -36.99 0.09
N ASP A 25 -40.07 -37.65 -1.05
CA ASP A 25 -41.22 -38.55 -1.26
C ASP A 25 -42.58 -37.90 -0.94
N ASN A 26 -42.75 -36.65 -1.37
CA ASN A 26 -43.98 -35.87 -1.16
C ASN A 26 -44.32 -35.69 0.33
N SER A 27 -43.33 -35.44 1.18
CA SER A 27 -43.53 -35.19 2.62
C SER A 27 -43.23 -33.76 3.05
N MET A 28 -42.61 -32.93 2.20
CA MET A 28 -42.40 -31.51 2.51
C MET A 28 -42.24 -30.59 1.30
N ASN A 29 -42.50 -29.31 1.50
CA ASN A 29 -42.03 -28.23 0.62
C ASN A 29 -40.71 -27.67 1.17
N LEU A 30 -39.79 -27.28 0.28
CA LEU A 30 -38.54 -26.66 0.71
C LEU A 30 -37.95 -25.65 -0.28
N LEU A 31 -37.13 -24.76 0.29
CA LEU A 31 -36.20 -23.89 -0.41
C LEU A 31 -34.78 -24.15 0.11
N VAL A 32 -33.87 -24.53 -0.77
CA VAL A 32 -32.46 -24.77 -0.47
C VAL A 32 -31.58 -23.86 -1.34
N ARG A 33 -30.43 -23.44 -0.82
CA ARG A 33 -29.38 -22.67 -1.51
C ARG A 33 -28.05 -23.39 -1.33
N GLY A 34 -27.58 -24.06 -2.38
CA GLY A 34 -26.47 -25.00 -2.29
C GLY A 34 -26.78 -26.15 -1.34
N ASP A 35 -26.03 -26.28 -0.25
CA ASP A 35 -26.27 -27.25 0.83
C ASP A 35 -27.13 -26.68 1.99
N ARG A 36 -27.36 -25.36 2.00
CA ARG A 36 -28.06 -24.68 3.08
C ARG A 36 -29.58 -24.64 2.86
N ARG A 37 -30.34 -25.15 3.82
CA ARG A 37 -31.81 -25.00 3.84
C ARG A 37 -32.19 -23.59 4.28
N LEU A 38 -32.92 -22.87 3.42
CA LEU A 38 -33.43 -21.52 3.72
C LEU A 38 -34.86 -21.55 4.30
N TRP A 39 -35.68 -22.51 3.86
CA TRP A 39 -37.06 -22.68 4.34
C TRP A 39 -37.57 -24.10 4.12
N SER A 40 -38.48 -24.57 4.97
CA SER A 40 -39.20 -25.84 4.78
C SER A 40 -40.52 -25.90 5.54
N GLU A 41 -41.47 -26.70 5.03
CA GLU A 41 -42.76 -26.99 5.66
C GLU A 41 -43.16 -28.44 5.37
N VAL A 42 -43.52 -29.21 6.41
CA VAL A 42 -44.02 -30.59 6.25
C VAL A 42 -45.39 -30.55 5.58
N SER A 43 -45.52 -31.21 4.43
CA SER A 43 -46.75 -31.25 3.65
C SER A 43 -46.68 -32.33 2.55
N SER A 44 -47.83 -32.89 2.16
CA SER A 44 -47.92 -33.88 1.07
C SER A 44 -48.77 -33.37 -0.09
N PRO A 45 -48.30 -32.36 -0.84
CA PRO A 45 -49.17 -31.57 -1.71
C PRO A 45 -49.43 -32.17 -3.10
N ILE A 46 -48.64 -33.16 -3.52
CA ILE A 46 -48.78 -33.78 -4.85
C ILE A 46 -49.76 -34.96 -4.79
N GLU A 47 -50.71 -34.97 -5.72
CA GLU A 47 -51.67 -36.04 -5.95
C GLU A 47 -51.48 -36.63 -7.35
N ARG A 48 -51.58 -37.97 -7.47
CA ARG A 48 -51.41 -38.69 -8.73
C ARG A 48 -52.44 -38.22 -9.77
N GLY A 49 -51.97 -37.90 -10.97
CA GLY A 49 -52.82 -37.53 -12.11
C GLY A 49 -53.27 -36.06 -12.16
N LYS A 50 -53.02 -35.27 -11.10
CA LYS A 50 -53.35 -33.84 -11.11
C LYS A 50 -52.32 -33.01 -11.87
N THR A 51 -52.78 -31.91 -12.45
CA THR A 51 -51.93 -30.91 -13.10
C THR A 51 -51.79 -29.69 -12.20
N TYR A 52 -50.57 -29.23 -12.00
CA TYR A 52 -50.24 -28.06 -11.18
C TYR A 52 -49.68 -26.93 -12.03
N ARG A 53 -50.09 -25.68 -11.75
CA ARG A 53 -49.45 -24.47 -12.28
C ARG A 53 -48.50 -23.92 -11.23
N ILE A 54 -47.21 -24.07 -11.47
CA ILE A 54 -46.17 -23.67 -10.52
C ILE A 54 -45.47 -22.41 -11.06
N ARG A 55 -45.23 -21.44 -10.19
CA ARG A 55 -44.42 -20.26 -10.45
C ARG A 55 -43.42 -20.06 -9.31
N ALA A 56 -42.14 -20.20 -9.62
CA ALA A 56 -41.05 -19.83 -8.71
C ALA A 56 -40.47 -18.48 -9.17
N GLU A 57 -40.28 -17.55 -8.24
CA GLU A 57 -39.85 -16.18 -8.53
C GLU A 57 -38.65 -15.82 -7.63
N ARG A 58 -37.63 -15.18 -8.22
CA ARG A 58 -36.59 -14.45 -7.51
C ARG A 58 -36.58 -13.01 -8.01
N ILE A 59 -36.71 -12.05 -7.10
CA ILE A 59 -36.61 -10.61 -7.39
C ILE A 59 -35.66 -9.99 -6.36
N GLY A 60 -34.43 -9.69 -6.78
CA GLY A 60 -33.36 -9.26 -5.87
C GLY A 60 -33.08 -10.30 -4.78
N SER A 61 -33.27 -9.89 -3.52
CA SER A 61 -33.15 -10.73 -2.33
C SER A 61 -34.43 -11.53 -1.99
N ARG A 62 -35.54 -11.36 -2.71
CA ARG A 62 -36.83 -11.99 -2.39
C ARG A 62 -37.07 -13.23 -3.25
N LEU A 63 -37.36 -14.36 -2.61
CA LEU A 63 -37.64 -15.67 -3.23
C LEU A 63 -39.08 -16.08 -2.90
N ARG A 64 -39.81 -16.61 -3.89
CA ARG A 64 -41.24 -16.94 -3.72
C ARG A 64 -41.64 -18.17 -4.54
N LEU A 65 -42.54 -18.99 -4.00
CA LEU A 65 -43.17 -20.11 -4.71
C LEU A 65 -44.69 -19.97 -4.67
N VAL A 66 -45.34 -20.06 -5.82
CA VAL A 66 -46.80 -20.03 -5.99
C VAL A 66 -47.24 -21.28 -6.74
N VAL A 67 -48.26 -21.98 -6.24
CA VAL A 67 -48.86 -23.15 -6.91
C VAL A 67 -50.37 -22.96 -7.02
N ASN A 68 -50.92 -23.09 -8.22
CA ASN A 68 -52.35 -22.89 -8.52
C ASN A 68 -52.88 -21.55 -7.96
N ASN A 69 -52.10 -20.48 -8.12
CA ASN A 69 -52.36 -19.13 -7.60
C ASN A 69 -52.32 -18.98 -6.06
N ARG A 70 -51.94 -20.01 -5.31
CA ARG A 70 -51.69 -19.94 -3.87
C ARG A 70 -50.20 -19.80 -3.59
N GLU A 71 -49.80 -18.79 -2.81
CA GLU A 71 -48.43 -18.65 -2.33
C GLU A 71 -48.13 -19.76 -1.31
N ILE A 72 -47.09 -20.55 -1.58
CA ILE A 72 -46.59 -21.61 -0.69
C ILE A 72 -45.61 -21.00 0.30
N PHE A 73 -44.67 -20.18 -0.18
CA PHE A 73 -43.75 -19.44 0.67
C PHE A 73 -43.21 -18.18 0.02
N ARG A 74 -42.67 -17.31 0.87
CA ARG A 74 -41.85 -16.15 0.53
C ARG A 74 -40.72 -15.98 1.54
N VAL A 75 -39.49 -15.88 1.04
CA VAL A 75 -38.26 -15.83 1.84
C VAL A 75 -37.42 -14.63 1.42
N HIS A 76 -36.79 -13.96 2.38
CA HIS A 76 -35.80 -12.91 2.12
C HIS A 76 -34.40 -13.49 2.38
N ASP A 77 -33.56 -13.52 1.35
CA ASP A 77 -32.16 -13.93 1.43
C ASP A 77 -31.27 -12.68 1.40
N PRO A 78 -30.69 -12.25 2.53
CA PRO A 78 -29.91 -11.00 2.62
C PRO A 78 -28.61 -11.03 1.83
N ASP A 79 -28.12 -12.22 1.47
CA ASP A 79 -26.89 -12.42 0.68
C ASP A 79 -27.19 -13.36 -0.50
N PRO A 80 -27.94 -12.90 -1.50
CA PRO A 80 -28.45 -13.80 -2.51
C PRO A 80 -27.36 -14.22 -3.49
N LEU A 81 -27.47 -15.41 -4.08
CA LEU A 81 -26.47 -15.89 -5.05
C LEU A 81 -26.25 -14.88 -6.18
N THR A 82 -24.98 -14.51 -6.39
CA THR A 82 -24.47 -13.64 -7.45
C THR A 82 -23.37 -14.36 -8.24
N GLY A 83 -23.08 -13.93 -9.47
CA GLY A 83 -22.04 -14.53 -10.33
C GLY A 83 -22.54 -14.98 -11.71
N GLY A 84 -21.68 -14.84 -12.73
CA GLY A 84 -22.01 -15.09 -14.14
C GLY A 84 -22.04 -16.56 -14.57
N ASP A 85 -21.73 -17.47 -13.66
CA ASP A 85 -21.68 -18.93 -13.83
C ASP A 85 -23.03 -19.63 -13.55
N ARG A 86 -24.05 -18.90 -13.10
CA ARG A 86 -25.37 -19.42 -12.70
C ARG A 86 -26.45 -19.18 -13.75
N THR A 87 -26.26 -19.76 -14.94
CA THR A 87 -27.02 -19.45 -16.17
C THR A 87 -28.05 -20.51 -16.58
N ALA A 88 -28.23 -21.56 -15.78
CA ALA A 88 -29.10 -22.68 -16.13
C ALA A 88 -30.31 -22.78 -15.18
N VAL A 89 -31.46 -23.20 -15.73
CA VAL A 89 -32.64 -23.62 -14.98
C VAL A 89 -32.86 -25.10 -15.21
N GLY A 90 -32.93 -25.87 -14.13
CA GLY A 90 -33.25 -27.29 -14.15
C GLY A 90 -34.67 -27.55 -13.66
N LEU A 91 -35.35 -28.51 -14.28
CA LEU A 91 -36.58 -29.10 -13.76
C LEU A 91 -36.32 -30.58 -13.56
N PHE A 92 -36.61 -31.10 -12.37
CA PHE A 92 -36.44 -32.51 -12.08
C PHE A 92 -37.65 -33.03 -11.31
N GLY A 93 -38.05 -34.26 -11.65
CA GLY A 93 -38.92 -35.09 -10.83
C GLY A 93 -38.07 -36.24 -10.30
N TRP A 94 -38.08 -36.46 -8.99
CA TRP A 94 -37.35 -37.56 -8.37
C TRP A 94 -38.30 -38.74 -8.19
N ILE A 95 -38.01 -39.87 -8.84
CA ILE A 95 -38.72 -41.16 -8.66
C ILE A 95 -40.23 -41.15 -9.06
N ALA A 96 -40.75 -40.06 -9.64
CA ALA A 96 -42.11 -39.97 -10.18
C ALA A 96 -42.12 -39.66 -11.70
N ASP A 97 -42.98 -40.34 -12.48
CA ASP A 97 -43.22 -39.99 -13.89
C ASP A 97 -43.86 -38.61 -13.97
N THR A 98 -43.05 -37.60 -14.29
CA THR A 98 -43.41 -36.19 -14.26
C THR A 98 -43.38 -35.62 -15.67
N ARG A 99 -44.51 -35.08 -16.13
CA ARG A 99 -44.64 -34.48 -17.46
C ARG A 99 -44.85 -32.97 -17.36
N PHE A 100 -43.95 -32.19 -17.94
CA PHE A 100 -44.05 -30.73 -18.01
C PHE A 100 -44.77 -30.31 -19.30
N LYS A 101 -45.99 -29.78 -19.18
CA LYS A 101 -46.83 -29.42 -20.33
C LYS A 101 -46.45 -28.10 -20.99
N ARG A 102 -46.16 -27.07 -20.19
CA ARG A 102 -45.75 -25.74 -20.65
C ARG A 102 -44.78 -25.16 -19.66
N ILE A 103 -43.63 -24.71 -20.15
CA ILE A 103 -42.61 -24.05 -19.35
C ILE A 103 -42.43 -22.67 -19.95
N THR A 104 -42.59 -21.66 -19.11
CA THR A 104 -42.28 -20.28 -19.45
C THR A 104 -41.27 -19.79 -18.44
N ILE A 105 -40.10 -19.39 -18.92
CA ILE A 105 -39.07 -18.75 -18.12
C ILE A 105 -39.07 -17.30 -18.54
N SER A 106 -39.39 -16.42 -17.59
CA SER A 106 -39.48 -14.98 -17.82
C SER A 106 -38.64 -14.26 -16.78
N CYS A 107 -37.72 -13.42 -17.23
CA CYS A 107 -37.02 -12.49 -16.37
C CYS A 107 -37.91 -11.25 -16.18
N LEU A 108 -38.60 -11.14 -15.04
CA LEU A 108 -39.34 -9.93 -14.67
C LEU A 108 -38.32 -8.85 -14.30
N GLY A 109 -38.04 -7.89 -15.20
CA GLY A 109 -37.19 -6.72 -14.94
C GLY A 109 -35.76 -7.08 -14.49
N ALA A 110 -34.87 -7.23 -15.47
CA ALA A 110 -33.48 -7.67 -15.35
C ALA A 110 -32.72 -7.25 -14.06
N PRO A 111 -32.02 -8.18 -13.37
CA PRO A 111 -30.81 -7.83 -12.65
C PRO A 111 -29.65 -7.83 -13.66
N TRP A 112 -29.21 -6.62 -14.02
CA TRP A 112 -27.91 -6.23 -14.58
C TRP A 112 -27.30 -7.15 -15.66
N LYS A 113 -27.68 -6.91 -16.94
CA LYS A 113 -26.61 -6.69 -17.92
C LYS A 113 -25.85 -5.47 -17.41
N SER A 114 -24.52 -5.51 -17.39
CA SER A 114 -23.76 -4.26 -17.24
C SER A 114 -24.37 -3.23 -18.18
N ASP A 115 -24.60 -2.02 -17.67
CA ASP A 115 -25.13 -0.96 -18.51
C ASP A 115 -24.33 -0.90 -19.82
N ILE A 116 -25.00 -0.67 -20.95
CA ILE A 116 -24.31 -0.63 -22.23
C ILE A 116 -23.17 0.41 -22.21
N LEU A 117 -23.34 1.50 -21.44
CA LEU A 117 -22.30 2.50 -21.20
C LEU A 117 -21.18 1.95 -20.32
N ASP A 118 -21.47 1.19 -19.27
CA ASP A 118 -20.44 0.52 -18.45
C ASP A 118 -19.68 -0.56 -19.23
N LEU A 119 -20.33 -1.20 -20.21
CA LEU A 119 -19.68 -2.11 -21.14
C LEU A 119 -18.82 -1.35 -22.15
N ALA A 120 -19.32 -0.24 -22.70
CA ALA A 120 -18.58 0.63 -23.60
C ALA A 120 -17.32 1.17 -22.93
N ASP A 121 -17.43 1.69 -21.69
CA ASP A 121 -16.31 2.13 -20.86
C ASP A 121 -15.27 1.03 -20.67
N ARG A 122 -15.69 -0.19 -20.32
CA ARG A 122 -14.76 -1.31 -20.12
C ARG A 122 -14.09 -1.77 -21.41
N GLN A 123 -14.75 -1.65 -22.56
CA GLN A 123 -14.13 -1.95 -23.85
C GLN A 123 -13.13 -0.86 -24.24
N ALA A 124 -13.46 0.41 -24.01
CA ALA A 124 -12.55 1.53 -24.21
C ALA A 124 -11.28 1.36 -23.35
N GLN A 125 -11.44 1.03 -22.06
CA GLN A 125 -10.34 0.74 -21.13
C GLN A 125 -9.45 -0.44 -21.56
N ARG A 126 -9.98 -1.36 -22.37
CA ARG A 126 -9.21 -2.50 -22.91
C ARG A 126 -8.56 -2.19 -24.27
N GLY A 127 -8.68 -0.96 -24.76
CA GLY A 127 -8.21 -0.56 -26.09
C GLY A 127 -9.09 -1.08 -27.23
N ASN A 128 -10.26 -1.65 -26.94
CA ASN A 128 -11.19 -2.18 -27.94
C ASN A 128 -12.09 -1.06 -28.50
N TYR A 129 -11.48 -0.01 -29.04
CA TYR A 129 -12.16 1.23 -29.42
C TYR A 129 -13.31 1.03 -30.41
N GLY A 130 -13.16 0.18 -31.43
CA GLY A 130 -14.25 -0.10 -32.37
C GLY A 130 -15.48 -0.76 -31.72
N MET A 131 -15.28 -1.62 -30.70
CA MET A 131 -16.38 -2.20 -29.94
C MET A 131 -17.00 -1.17 -28.99
N ALA A 132 -16.18 -0.37 -28.33
CA ALA A 132 -16.65 0.70 -27.45
C ALA A 132 -17.50 1.73 -28.22
N GLU A 133 -17.06 2.13 -29.40
CA GLU A 133 -17.78 3.03 -30.30
C GLU A 133 -19.16 2.48 -30.68
N ALA A 134 -19.23 1.22 -31.09
CA ALA A 134 -20.50 0.57 -31.44
C ALA A 134 -21.48 0.58 -30.26
N LEU A 135 -20.98 0.30 -29.04
CA LEU A 135 -21.78 0.30 -27.82
C LEU A 135 -22.24 1.72 -27.43
N TYR A 136 -21.41 2.74 -27.61
CA TYR A 136 -21.82 4.14 -27.39
C TYR A 136 -22.88 4.60 -28.39
N ARG A 137 -22.74 4.26 -29.66
CA ARG A 137 -23.76 4.57 -30.67
C ARG A 137 -25.08 3.84 -30.37
N GLU A 138 -25.02 2.56 -30.02
CA GLU A 138 -26.21 1.80 -29.61
C GLU A 138 -26.88 2.44 -28.37
N ALA A 139 -26.08 2.94 -27.41
CA ALA A 139 -26.59 3.67 -26.26
C ALA A 139 -27.26 4.99 -26.63
N MET A 140 -26.73 5.72 -27.63
CA MET A 140 -27.34 6.93 -28.20
C MET A 140 -28.60 6.62 -29.02
N GLU A 141 -28.70 5.46 -29.66
CA GLU A 141 -29.88 5.10 -30.46
C GLU A 141 -31.05 4.60 -29.59
N SER A 142 -30.77 4.15 -28.36
CA SER A 142 -31.72 3.43 -27.48
C SER A 142 -32.51 4.30 -26.47
N PHE A 143 -32.58 5.63 -26.60
CA PHE A 143 -32.94 6.59 -25.52
C PHE A 143 -34.17 6.33 -24.62
N PRO A 144 -33.99 6.61 -23.30
CA PRO A 144 -35.02 7.32 -22.53
C PRO A 144 -34.58 8.49 -21.59
N ASP A 145 -33.31 8.91 -21.49
CA ASP A 145 -32.91 10.05 -20.62
C ASP A 145 -31.68 10.86 -21.12
N ALA A 146 -31.67 12.16 -20.85
CA ALA A 146 -30.68 13.14 -21.33
C ALA A 146 -29.27 12.92 -20.74
N ALA A 147 -29.16 12.52 -19.48
CA ALA A 147 -27.86 12.27 -18.84
C ALA A 147 -27.12 11.08 -19.49
N ARG A 148 -27.86 10.06 -19.95
CA ARG A 148 -27.30 8.94 -20.71
C ARG A 148 -26.80 9.39 -22.08
N ALA A 149 -27.51 10.34 -22.71
CA ALA A 149 -27.13 10.89 -24.00
C ALA A 149 -25.77 11.54 -23.94
N GLU A 150 -25.64 12.39 -22.93
CA GLU A 150 -24.46 13.20 -22.70
C GLU A 150 -23.26 12.31 -22.37
N ARG A 151 -23.45 11.28 -21.52
CA ARG A 151 -22.40 10.29 -21.24
C ARG A 151 -22.00 9.50 -22.48
N ALA A 152 -22.95 9.08 -23.31
CA ALA A 152 -22.67 8.35 -24.53
C ALA A 152 -21.92 9.20 -25.56
N CYS A 153 -22.34 10.45 -25.78
CA CYS A 153 -21.63 11.41 -26.64
C CYS A 153 -20.19 11.62 -26.20
N ARG A 154 -19.97 11.92 -24.91
CA ARG A 154 -18.61 12.10 -24.38
C ARG A 154 -17.75 10.85 -24.53
N GLY A 155 -18.34 9.68 -24.27
CA GLY A 155 -17.66 8.40 -24.44
C GLY A 155 -17.27 8.15 -25.90
N LEU A 156 -18.15 8.50 -26.85
CA LEU A 156 -17.87 8.40 -28.28
C LEU A 156 -16.71 9.31 -28.72
N GLU A 157 -16.73 10.58 -28.29
CA GLU A 157 -15.67 11.56 -28.58
C GLU A 157 -14.31 11.08 -28.04
N SER A 158 -14.29 10.61 -26.79
CA SER A 158 -13.10 10.03 -26.15
C SER A 158 -12.57 8.82 -26.92
N VAL A 159 -13.44 7.86 -27.28
CA VAL A 159 -13.04 6.67 -28.04
C VAL A 159 -12.49 7.02 -29.41
N HIS A 160 -13.08 7.99 -30.12
CA HIS A 160 -12.54 8.46 -31.42
C HIS A 160 -11.16 9.08 -31.27
N GLN A 161 -10.96 9.92 -30.26
CA GLN A 161 -9.67 10.51 -29.97
C GLN A 161 -8.63 9.43 -29.64
N CYS A 162 -8.97 8.47 -28.77
CA CYS A 162 -8.08 7.38 -28.40
C CYS A 162 -7.76 6.45 -29.57
N ALA A 163 -8.73 6.11 -30.42
CA ALA A 163 -8.48 5.31 -31.62
C ALA A 163 -7.45 5.98 -32.53
N LYS A 164 -7.59 7.28 -32.77
CA LYS A 164 -6.64 8.07 -33.58
C LYS A 164 -5.24 8.12 -32.97
N LEU A 165 -5.13 8.28 -31.64
CA LEU A 165 -3.84 8.26 -30.94
C LEU A 165 -3.19 6.87 -30.98
N SER A 166 -3.99 5.81 -30.88
CA SER A 166 -3.50 4.42 -30.93
C SER A 166 -2.87 4.06 -32.27
N GLU A 167 -3.37 4.62 -33.37
CA GLU A 167 -2.76 4.44 -34.70
C GLU A 167 -1.37 5.09 -34.80
N GLN A 168 -1.15 6.19 -34.07
CA GLN A 168 0.13 6.91 -34.07
C GLN A 168 1.17 6.29 -33.13
N LEU A 169 0.72 5.51 -32.14
CA LEU A 169 1.57 5.00 -31.07
C LEU A 169 2.82 4.25 -31.56
N PRO A 170 2.77 3.31 -32.52
CA PRO A 170 3.98 2.61 -32.98
C PRO A 170 5.00 3.55 -33.63
N GLY A 171 4.53 4.59 -34.34
CA GLY A 171 5.40 5.60 -34.95
C GLY A 171 6.09 6.45 -33.90
N ILE A 172 5.34 6.95 -32.92
CA ILE A 172 5.87 7.77 -31.81
C ILE A 172 6.83 6.94 -30.96
N GLN A 173 6.49 5.70 -30.62
CA GLN A 173 7.37 4.78 -29.88
C GLN A 173 8.72 4.65 -30.60
N ALA A 174 8.72 4.36 -31.91
CA ALA A 174 9.95 4.21 -32.68
C ALA A 174 10.76 5.51 -32.79
N GLU A 175 10.11 6.68 -32.80
CA GLU A 175 10.77 7.99 -32.76
C GLU A 175 11.43 8.25 -31.41
N LEU A 176 10.75 7.95 -30.31
CA LEU A 176 11.29 8.10 -28.94
C LEU A 176 12.45 7.14 -28.67
N GLU A 177 12.34 5.87 -29.08
CA GLU A 177 13.44 4.88 -28.99
C GLU A 177 14.68 5.34 -29.77
N ARG A 178 14.48 5.98 -30.93
CA ARG A 178 15.58 6.55 -31.72
C ARG A 178 16.19 7.78 -31.05
N ALA A 179 15.37 8.60 -30.40
CA ALA A 179 15.82 9.81 -29.72
C ALA A 179 16.60 9.51 -28.43
N TRP A 180 16.30 8.38 -27.77
CA TRP A 180 16.97 7.95 -26.53
C TRP A 180 17.57 6.55 -26.67
N PRO A 181 18.66 6.40 -27.44
CA PRO A 181 19.27 5.10 -27.67
C PRO A 181 19.77 4.48 -26.35
N GLY A 182 19.29 3.27 -26.06
CA GLY A 182 19.66 2.51 -24.86
C GLY A 182 18.79 2.77 -23.64
N ALA A 183 17.86 3.73 -23.69
CA ALA A 183 16.83 3.89 -22.68
C ALA A 183 15.69 2.87 -22.91
N ALA A 184 15.17 2.29 -21.82
CA ALA A 184 13.91 1.57 -21.89
C ALA A 184 12.78 2.59 -22.08
N VAL A 185 12.14 2.59 -23.24
CA VAL A 185 11.03 3.49 -23.56
C VAL A 185 9.76 2.67 -23.59
N HIS A 186 8.81 2.99 -22.71
CA HIS A 186 7.50 2.34 -22.68
C HIS A 186 6.41 3.39 -22.89
N LEU A 187 5.95 3.52 -24.13
CA LEU A 187 4.78 4.33 -24.46
C LEU A 187 3.54 3.44 -24.49
N GLY A 188 2.56 3.81 -23.67
CA GLY A 188 1.25 3.22 -23.63
C GLY A 188 0.14 4.25 -23.76
N MET A 189 -1.09 3.78 -23.78
CA MET A 189 -2.28 4.62 -23.72
C MET A 189 -3.03 4.41 -22.42
N ASP A 190 -3.51 5.51 -21.85
CA ASP A 190 -4.61 5.53 -20.91
C ASP A 190 -5.87 6.12 -21.58
N ASN A 191 -6.98 6.23 -20.86
CA ASN A 191 -8.26 6.66 -21.44
C ASN A 191 -8.24 8.12 -21.96
N ASP A 192 -7.26 8.93 -21.59
CA ASP A 192 -7.27 10.38 -21.84
C ASP A 192 -6.01 10.89 -22.57
N GLY A 193 -5.01 10.03 -22.81
CA GLY A 193 -3.83 10.30 -23.62
C GLY A 193 -2.72 9.26 -23.45
N PHE A 194 -1.48 9.70 -23.64
CA PHE A 194 -0.32 8.82 -23.56
C PHE A 194 0.25 8.75 -22.13
N THR A 195 0.64 7.54 -21.74
CA THR A 195 1.51 7.28 -20.59
C THR A 195 2.89 6.91 -21.12
N LEU A 196 3.91 7.66 -20.73
CA LEU A 196 5.29 7.39 -21.11
C LEU A 196 6.13 7.09 -19.86
N ASP A 197 6.80 5.94 -19.88
CA ASP A 197 7.82 5.59 -18.90
C ASP A 197 9.19 5.50 -19.58
N ILE A 198 10.12 6.32 -19.08
CA ILE A 198 11.52 6.40 -19.49
C ILE A 198 12.45 6.41 -18.26
N ALA A 199 12.00 5.81 -17.15
CA ALA A 199 12.78 5.74 -15.92
C ALA A 199 14.14 5.06 -16.15
N ASP A 200 15.15 5.52 -15.41
CA ASP A 200 16.47 4.88 -15.36
C ASP A 200 17.20 4.76 -16.72
N GLY A 201 16.81 5.58 -17.71
CA GLY A 201 17.32 5.53 -19.09
C GLY A 201 18.54 6.40 -19.40
N ALA A 202 19.11 7.10 -18.42
CA ALA A 202 20.15 8.12 -18.59
C ALA A 202 19.76 9.26 -19.59
N VAL A 203 18.47 9.54 -19.71
CA VAL A 203 17.91 10.59 -20.57
C VAL A 203 18.34 11.97 -20.09
N GLU A 204 18.82 12.82 -21.01
CA GLU A 204 19.27 14.19 -20.67
C GLU A 204 18.27 15.27 -21.08
N SER A 205 17.41 14.99 -22.06
CA SER A 205 16.50 15.97 -22.65
C SER A 205 15.12 15.39 -22.92
N LEU A 206 14.09 16.17 -22.57
CA LEU A 206 12.68 15.89 -22.84
C LEU A 206 12.18 16.54 -24.15
N GLU A 207 13.05 17.13 -24.97
CA GLU A 207 12.62 17.73 -26.25
C GLU A 207 11.79 16.77 -27.15
N PRO A 208 12.12 15.47 -27.26
CA PRO A 208 11.33 14.54 -28.08
C PRO A 208 9.85 14.39 -27.65
N VAL A 209 9.49 14.76 -26.42
CA VAL A 209 8.10 14.68 -25.94
C VAL A 209 7.31 15.96 -26.10
N ARG A 210 7.94 17.03 -26.57
CA ARG A 210 7.30 18.34 -26.73
C ARG A 210 6.06 18.21 -27.61
N GLY A 211 4.91 18.65 -27.09
CA GLY A 211 3.65 18.66 -27.82
C GLY A 211 2.97 17.30 -27.96
N LEU A 212 3.56 16.21 -27.45
CA LEU A 212 2.87 14.93 -27.37
C LEU A 212 1.68 15.04 -26.39
N PRO A 213 0.55 14.37 -26.65
CA PRO A 213 -0.62 14.39 -25.77
C PRO A 213 -0.42 13.46 -24.55
N LEU A 214 0.67 13.68 -23.80
CA LEU A 214 0.96 12.94 -22.58
C LEU A 214 0.01 13.37 -21.44
N ARG A 215 -0.48 12.39 -20.70
CA ARG A 215 -1.17 12.56 -19.41
C ARG A 215 -0.31 12.15 -18.24
N THR A 216 0.53 11.15 -18.46
CA THR A 216 1.39 10.58 -17.44
C THR A 216 2.81 10.49 -17.98
N LEU A 217 3.76 11.03 -17.23
CA LEU A 217 5.18 10.92 -17.54
C LEU A 217 5.94 10.41 -16.31
N TYR A 218 6.54 9.23 -16.44
CA TYR A 218 7.52 8.69 -15.51
C TYR A 218 8.91 8.88 -16.13
N CYS A 219 9.70 9.79 -15.57
CA CYS A 219 11.05 10.08 -16.04
C CYS A 219 12.06 10.14 -14.90
N GLN A 220 11.78 9.46 -13.78
CA GLN A 220 12.66 9.41 -12.63
C GLN A 220 14.04 8.82 -12.95
N ASN A 221 15.04 9.20 -12.15
CA ASN A 221 16.40 8.65 -12.19
C ASN A 221 17.11 8.82 -13.54
N ASN A 222 16.94 9.98 -14.16
CA ASN A 222 17.61 10.37 -15.40
C ASN A 222 18.62 11.50 -15.14
N ARG A 223 19.04 12.22 -16.18
CA ARG A 223 19.96 13.37 -16.11
C ARG A 223 19.27 14.64 -16.65
N ILE A 224 17.95 14.72 -16.52
CA ILE A 224 17.13 15.79 -17.07
C ILE A 224 17.37 17.07 -16.26
N ARG A 225 17.78 18.14 -16.95
CA ARG A 225 18.03 19.46 -16.33
C ARG A 225 16.90 20.47 -16.53
N SER A 226 15.96 20.20 -17.42
CA SER A 226 14.91 21.15 -17.77
C SER A 226 13.60 20.46 -18.09
N LEU A 227 12.51 20.99 -17.54
CA LEU A 227 11.14 20.60 -17.84
C LEU A 227 10.49 21.51 -18.90
N GLU A 228 11.25 22.41 -19.54
CA GLU A 228 10.72 23.35 -20.56
C GLU A 228 9.92 22.68 -21.68
N PRO A 229 10.28 21.47 -22.17
CA PRO A 229 9.46 20.74 -23.14
C PRO A 229 8.04 20.40 -22.66
N LEU A 230 7.81 20.39 -21.34
CA LEU A 230 6.53 20.08 -20.72
C LEU A 230 5.60 21.30 -20.58
N ARG A 231 6.09 22.51 -20.89
CA ARG A 231 5.34 23.75 -20.66
C ARG A 231 3.99 23.74 -21.38
N GLY A 232 2.92 23.96 -20.62
CA GLY A 232 1.55 24.02 -21.14
C GLY A 232 0.98 22.68 -21.60
N MET A 233 1.67 21.56 -21.34
CA MET A 233 1.10 20.23 -21.58
C MET A 233 0.00 19.92 -20.57
N ASN A 234 -0.90 19.01 -20.93
CA ASN A 234 -2.03 18.63 -20.08
C ASN A 234 -1.73 17.37 -19.24
N LEU A 235 -0.55 17.34 -18.61
CA LEU A 235 -0.16 16.27 -17.71
C LEU A 235 -1.04 16.29 -16.45
N ILE A 236 -1.38 15.09 -15.98
CA ILE A 236 -2.10 14.82 -14.73
C ILE A 236 -1.10 14.28 -13.69
N THR A 237 -0.20 13.41 -14.13
CA THR A 237 0.82 12.78 -13.30
C THR A 237 2.20 13.04 -13.89
N LEU A 238 3.11 13.54 -13.05
CA LEU A 238 4.52 13.67 -13.39
C LEU A 238 5.37 13.09 -12.27
N ASN A 239 6.23 12.14 -12.61
CA ASN A 239 7.34 11.72 -11.75
C ASN A 239 8.66 12.11 -12.42
N CYS A 240 9.33 13.12 -11.85
CA CYS A 240 10.64 13.58 -12.29
C CYS A 240 11.72 13.40 -11.21
N ALA A 241 11.48 12.58 -10.18
CA ALA A 241 12.40 12.38 -9.06
C ALA A 241 13.81 11.97 -9.50
N GLY A 242 14.83 12.37 -8.74
CA GLY A 242 16.23 12.01 -9.00
C GLY A 242 16.82 12.62 -10.26
N ASN A 243 16.28 13.74 -10.75
CA ASN A 243 16.80 14.50 -11.88
C ASN A 243 17.28 15.89 -11.43
N PRO A 244 18.41 16.42 -11.93
CA PRO A 244 18.91 17.74 -11.57
C PRO A 244 18.14 18.89 -12.25
N VAL A 245 16.82 18.95 -12.05
CA VAL A 245 15.89 19.88 -12.72
C VAL A 245 16.05 21.32 -12.22
N GLY A 246 16.27 21.53 -10.92
CA GLY A 246 16.49 22.84 -10.29
C GLY A 246 15.27 23.80 -10.26
N SER A 247 14.31 23.68 -11.19
CA SER A 247 13.14 24.56 -11.23
C SER A 247 11.88 23.90 -11.80
N LEU A 248 10.73 24.18 -11.19
CA LEU A 248 9.40 23.75 -11.64
C LEU A 248 8.67 24.83 -12.46
N GLU A 249 9.30 25.94 -12.84
CA GLU A 249 8.65 27.02 -13.60
C GLU A 249 7.93 26.58 -14.89
N PRO A 250 8.41 25.59 -15.66
CA PRO A 250 7.67 25.07 -16.80
C PRO A 250 6.30 24.49 -16.44
N LEU A 251 6.10 24.08 -15.19
CA LEU A 251 4.85 23.48 -14.73
C LEU A 251 3.79 24.49 -14.31
N ARG A 252 4.15 25.78 -14.17
CA ARG A 252 3.27 26.81 -13.62
C ARG A 252 1.90 26.85 -14.33
N GLY A 253 0.83 26.78 -13.54
CA GLY A 253 -0.55 26.85 -14.03
C GLY A 253 -1.07 25.56 -14.67
N MET A 254 -0.29 24.47 -14.69
CA MET A 254 -0.78 23.15 -15.09
C MET A 254 -1.77 22.58 -14.07
N SER A 255 -2.56 21.60 -14.50
CA SER A 255 -3.58 20.93 -13.68
C SER A 255 -3.13 19.55 -13.19
N LEU A 256 -1.90 19.46 -12.70
CA LEU A 256 -1.37 18.23 -12.12
C LEU A 256 -2.17 17.84 -10.87
N THR A 257 -2.47 16.55 -10.73
CA THR A 257 -3.04 15.97 -9.51
C THR A 257 -1.99 15.23 -8.69
N THR A 258 -0.95 14.72 -9.36
CA THR A 258 0.14 13.97 -8.75
C THR A 258 1.48 14.50 -9.26
N LEU A 259 2.33 14.93 -8.34
CA LEU A 259 3.70 15.33 -8.64
C LEU A 259 4.68 14.63 -7.69
N ILE A 260 5.65 13.94 -8.28
CA ILE A 260 6.78 13.36 -7.57
C ILE A 260 8.06 14.02 -8.12
N CYS A 261 8.75 14.78 -7.28
CA CYS A 261 9.91 15.59 -7.63
C CYS A 261 10.98 15.56 -6.53
N GLU A 262 11.19 14.39 -5.92
CA GLU A 262 12.23 14.20 -4.90
C GLU A 262 13.63 14.34 -5.47
N TYR A 263 14.56 14.87 -4.67
CA TYR A 263 15.97 15.05 -5.06
C TYR A 263 16.16 15.78 -6.39
N CYS A 264 15.38 16.84 -6.63
CA CYS A 264 15.45 17.62 -7.87
C CYS A 264 16.28 18.91 -7.75
N GLY A 265 16.83 19.19 -6.57
CA GLY A 265 17.58 20.42 -6.28
C GLY A 265 16.68 21.66 -6.28
N LEU A 266 15.41 21.52 -5.89
CA LEU A 266 14.44 22.62 -5.92
C LEU A 266 14.61 23.54 -4.71
N GLU A 267 14.63 24.85 -4.94
CA GLU A 267 14.69 25.85 -3.87
C GLU A 267 13.30 26.40 -3.49
N SER A 268 12.29 26.22 -4.35
CA SER A 268 10.95 26.79 -4.14
C SER A 268 9.83 25.97 -4.79
N PHE A 269 8.68 25.95 -4.13
CA PHE A 269 7.41 25.41 -4.66
C PHE A 269 6.51 26.48 -5.29
N GLU A 270 6.96 27.72 -5.48
CA GLU A 270 6.13 28.80 -6.03
C GLU A 270 5.41 28.47 -7.36
N PRO A 271 6.00 27.70 -8.30
CA PRO A 271 5.29 27.29 -9.51
C PRO A 271 4.05 26.42 -9.27
N LEU A 272 3.96 25.76 -8.11
CA LEU A 272 2.86 24.85 -7.75
C LEU A 272 1.62 25.55 -7.20
N ARG A 273 1.71 26.86 -6.95
CA ARG A 273 0.65 27.63 -6.29
C ARG A 273 -0.69 27.46 -7.00
N GLY A 274 -1.71 27.07 -6.23
CA GLY A 274 -3.09 26.95 -6.71
C GLY A 274 -3.36 25.73 -7.59
N MET A 275 -2.41 24.82 -7.77
CA MET A 275 -2.63 23.57 -8.49
C MET A 275 -3.60 22.64 -7.73
N PRO A 276 -4.36 21.78 -8.44
CA PRO A 276 -5.27 20.82 -7.82
C PRO A 276 -4.56 19.53 -7.36
N LEU A 277 -3.36 19.64 -6.78
CA LEU A 277 -2.59 18.46 -6.34
C LEU A 277 -3.32 17.72 -5.22
N ALA A 278 -3.57 16.43 -5.44
CA ALA A 278 -4.00 15.48 -4.42
C ALA A 278 -2.80 14.86 -3.69
N MET A 279 -1.67 14.71 -4.39
CA MET A 279 -0.42 14.13 -3.87
C MET A 279 0.79 14.93 -4.33
N LEU A 280 1.66 15.28 -3.38
CA LEU A 280 2.98 15.85 -3.64
C LEU A 280 4.04 15.07 -2.85
N ILE A 281 5.02 14.54 -3.57
CA ILE A 281 6.21 13.90 -2.98
C ILE A 281 7.43 14.69 -3.46
N ALA A 282 8.02 15.48 -2.57
CA ALA A 282 9.01 16.49 -2.91
C ALA A 282 10.16 16.56 -1.89
N GLY A 283 10.44 15.46 -1.19
CA GLY A 283 11.52 15.41 -0.23
C GLY A 283 12.93 15.48 -0.84
N GLY A 284 13.92 15.76 0.00
CA GLY A 284 15.32 15.93 -0.41
C GLY A 284 15.56 17.16 -1.29
N ASN A 285 14.71 18.18 -1.19
CA ASN A 285 14.89 19.46 -1.86
C ASN A 285 15.15 20.57 -0.83
N PRO A 286 16.08 21.53 -1.07
CA PRO A 286 16.40 22.63 -0.17
C PRO A 286 15.29 23.72 -0.10
N VAL A 287 14.01 23.31 -0.09
CA VAL A 287 12.86 24.20 0.04
C VAL A 287 12.66 24.59 1.50
N ARG A 288 12.44 25.89 1.75
CA ARG A 288 12.23 26.44 3.10
C ARG A 288 10.78 26.77 3.44
N SER A 289 9.96 27.12 2.45
CA SER A 289 8.59 27.58 2.67
C SER A 289 7.56 26.69 1.98
N LEU A 290 6.50 26.36 2.73
CA LEU A 290 5.31 25.68 2.26
C LEU A 290 4.18 26.64 1.85
N ASP A 291 4.38 27.97 1.90
CA ASP A 291 3.35 28.96 1.53
C ASP A 291 2.71 28.77 0.15
N PRO A 292 3.42 28.29 -0.88
CA PRO A 292 2.80 27.97 -2.17
C PRO A 292 1.72 26.89 -2.06
N LEU A 293 1.78 26.01 -1.05
CA LEU A 293 0.86 24.89 -0.87
C LEU A 293 -0.42 25.24 -0.09
N ARG A 294 -0.49 26.45 0.46
CA ARG A 294 -1.56 26.87 1.36
C ARG A 294 -2.94 26.68 0.75
N GLY A 295 -3.81 25.97 1.47
CA GLY A 295 -5.21 25.77 1.09
C GLY A 295 -5.43 24.82 -0.09
N MET A 296 -4.40 24.12 -0.55
CA MET A 296 -4.52 23.11 -1.60
C MET A 296 -5.33 21.88 -1.12
N PRO A 297 -6.03 21.16 -2.02
CA PRO A 297 -6.93 20.05 -1.66
C PRO A 297 -6.20 18.74 -1.32
N MET A 298 -4.90 18.81 -1.04
CA MET A 298 -4.00 17.66 -0.95
C MET A 298 -4.32 16.76 0.25
N THR A 299 -4.26 15.45 0.05
CA THR A 299 -4.42 14.45 1.11
C THR A 299 -3.09 13.83 1.55
N ASN A 300 -2.07 13.87 0.67
CA ASN A 300 -0.78 13.24 0.87
C ASN A 300 0.35 14.22 0.54
N LEU A 301 1.11 14.61 1.57
CA LEU A 301 2.29 15.45 1.43
C LEU A 301 3.52 14.74 1.99
N SER A 302 4.55 14.63 1.16
CA SER A 302 5.89 14.25 1.59
C SER A 302 6.87 15.37 1.25
N ALA A 303 7.39 16.03 2.28
CA ALA A 303 8.37 17.12 2.21
C ALA A 303 9.47 16.89 3.26
N TRP A 304 9.93 15.63 3.36
CA TRP A 304 11.01 15.26 4.24
C TRP A 304 12.35 15.82 3.72
N GLY A 305 13.33 16.03 4.60
CA GLY A 305 14.66 16.46 4.14
C GLY A 305 14.63 17.83 3.47
N CYS A 306 13.61 18.63 3.75
CA CYS A 306 13.54 20.01 3.34
C CYS A 306 14.12 20.91 4.45
N GLU A 307 14.32 22.18 4.17
CA GLU A 307 14.76 23.15 5.17
C GLU A 307 13.56 23.87 5.79
N ILE A 308 12.45 23.16 6.01
CA ILE A 308 11.19 23.75 6.47
C ILE A 308 11.25 23.99 7.98
N GLU A 309 10.81 25.19 8.37
CA GLU A 309 10.69 25.60 9.78
C GLU A 309 9.22 25.78 10.20
N ASP A 310 8.35 26.19 9.27
CA ASP A 310 6.97 26.56 9.55
C ASP A 310 5.94 25.67 8.83
N LEU A 311 5.05 25.06 9.62
CA LEU A 311 3.93 24.25 9.14
C LEU A 311 2.61 25.05 9.06
N ALA A 312 2.57 26.33 9.39
CA ALA A 312 1.37 27.17 9.30
C ALA A 312 0.66 27.16 7.93
N PRO A 313 1.36 26.98 6.78
CA PRO A 313 0.68 26.78 5.50
C PRO A 313 -0.22 25.55 5.44
N LEU A 314 0.05 24.52 6.24
CA LEU A 314 -0.69 23.26 6.26
C LEU A 314 -1.96 23.29 7.10
N LYS A 315 -2.13 24.32 7.93
CA LYS A 315 -3.24 24.40 8.89
C LYS A 315 -4.59 24.28 8.19
N GLY A 316 -5.38 23.29 8.62
CA GLY A 316 -6.73 23.05 8.11
C GLY A 316 -6.81 22.37 6.74
N MET A 317 -5.67 21.99 6.13
CA MET A 317 -5.68 21.18 4.91
C MET A 317 -6.24 19.77 5.18
N PRO A 318 -6.83 19.11 4.17
CA PRO A 318 -7.43 17.78 4.31
C PRO A 318 -6.38 16.64 4.29
N LEU A 319 -5.18 16.89 4.84
CA LEU A 319 -4.10 15.92 4.87
C LEU A 319 -4.48 14.71 5.75
N SER A 320 -4.26 13.52 5.20
CA SER A 320 -4.34 12.23 5.90
C SER A 320 -2.94 11.68 6.18
N VAL A 321 -1.98 11.98 5.32
CA VAL A 321 -0.59 11.52 5.42
C VAL A 321 0.35 12.71 5.28
N LEU A 322 1.23 12.88 6.27
CA LEU A 322 2.27 13.90 6.27
C LEU A 322 3.63 13.30 6.64
N TYR A 323 4.60 13.44 5.74
CA TYR A 323 6.01 13.22 6.01
C TYR A 323 6.73 14.57 5.99
N CYS A 324 7.19 15.01 7.16
CA CYS A 324 7.98 16.21 7.38
C CYS A 324 9.20 15.92 8.27
N ASN A 325 9.68 14.67 8.25
CA ASN A 325 10.92 14.30 8.93
C ASN A 325 12.11 15.06 8.35
N THR A 326 13.18 15.19 9.13
CA THR A 326 14.47 15.68 8.63
C THR A 326 14.36 17.14 8.16
N ASN A 327 13.77 18.00 9.00
CA ASN A 327 13.54 19.42 8.75
C ASN A 327 14.03 20.25 9.97
N ARG A 328 13.61 21.51 10.10
CA ARG A 328 13.95 22.40 11.23
C ARG A 328 12.67 22.85 11.97
N ILE A 329 11.70 21.95 12.12
CA ILE A 329 10.39 22.26 12.68
C ILE A 329 10.47 22.29 14.20
N HIS A 330 10.00 23.38 14.82
CA HIS A 330 9.97 23.53 16.28
C HIS A 330 8.62 23.20 16.92
N THR A 331 7.53 23.28 16.16
CA THR A 331 6.18 23.15 16.71
C THR A 331 5.22 22.44 15.77
N LEU A 332 4.34 21.61 16.35
CA LEU A 332 3.25 20.92 15.65
C LEU A 332 1.91 21.65 15.80
N GLU A 333 1.88 22.86 16.36
CA GLU A 333 0.61 23.60 16.60
C GLU A 333 -0.27 23.74 15.35
N PRO A 334 0.28 23.99 14.13
CA PRO A 334 -0.53 24.00 12.91
C PRO A 334 -1.27 22.70 12.61
N LEU A 335 -0.82 21.57 13.16
CA LEU A 335 -1.41 20.24 12.97
C LEU A 335 -2.58 19.94 13.93
N ARG A 336 -2.86 20.84 14.89
CA ARG A 336 -3.90 20.62 15.89
C ARG A 336 -5.26 20.38 15.24
N GLY A 337 -5.90 19.27 15.61
CA GLY A 337 -7.25 18.91 15.15
C GLY A 337 -7.33 18.39 13.71
N MET A 338 -6.20 18.30 13.00
CA MET A 338 -6.16 17.70 11.67
C MET A 338 -6.48 16.20 11.71
N GLN A 339 -7.05 15.68 10.63
CA GLN A 339 -7.47 14.27 10.51
C GLN A 339 -6.35 13.38 9.98
N LEU A 340 -5.14 13.56 10.49
CA LEU A 340 -3.97 12.79 10.10
C LEU A 340 -4.10 11.34 10.60
N VAL A 341 -3.92 10.39 9.68
CA VAL A 341 -3.82 8.95 9.95
C VAL A 341 -2.35 8.55 10.11
N MET A 342 -1.44 9.22 9.41
CA MET A 342 0.00 8.95 9.47
C MET A 342 0.79 10.26 9.53
N LEU A 343 1.71 10.32 10.49
CA LEU A 343 2.64 11.44 10.66
C LEU A 343 4.05 10.92 10.89
N ASN A 344 4.99 11.37 10.07
CA ASN A 344 6.41 11.30 10.38
C ASN A 344 6.99 12.71 10.49
N CYS A 345 7.38 13.09 11.71
CA CYS A 345 8.06 14.35 12.03
C CYS A 345 9.40 14.11 12.73
N SER A 346 10.03 12.95 12.48
CA SER A 346 11.31 12.59 13.10
C SER A 346 12.47 13.49 12.63
N GLY A 347 13.50 13.70 13.44
CA GLY A 347 14.66 14.51 13.04
C GLY A 347 14.31 15.99 12.85
N ASN A 348 13.73 16.58 13.89
CA ASN A 348 13.35 17.99 13.98
C ASN A 348 13.70 18.49 15.40
N ASP A 349 13.30 19.72 15.72
CA ASP A 349 13.56 20.37 17.00
C ASP A 349 12.26 20.52 17.82
N ILE A 350 11.41 19.48 17.82
CA ILE A 350 10.08 19.51 18.45
C ILE A 350 10.18 19.18 19.95
N ASP A 351 9.66 20.05 20.80
CA ASP A 351 9.63 19.84 22.26
C ASP A 351 8.37 19.13 22.78
N SER A 352 7.27 19.16 22.02
CA SER A 352 5.98 18.67 22.50
C SER A 352 5.08 18.13 21.39
N VAL A 353 4.43 17.01 21.69
CA VAL A 353 3.38 16.38 20.86
C VAL A 353 1.97 16.74 21.32
N GLU A 354 1.79 17.73 22.21
CA GLU A 354 0.48 18.20 22.68
C GLU A 354 -0.53 18.53 21.55
N PRO A 355 -0.12 19.12 20.40
CA PRO A 355 -1.04 19.37 19.29
C PRO A 355 -1.67 18.11 18.69
N LEU A 356 -1.05 16.94 18.88
CA LEU A 356 -1.52 15.65 18.36
C LEU A 356 -2.57 14.97 19.26
N ARG A 357 -2.89 15.56 20.43
CA ARG A 357 -3.85 14.98 21.37
C ARG A 357 -5.17 14.64 20.69
N GLY A 358 -5.56 13.37 20.75
CA GLY A 358 -6.83 12.89 20.20
C GLY A 358 -6.88 12.83 18.67
N ALA A 359 -5.76 13.06 17.97
CA ALA A 359 -5.69 12.87 16.52
C ALA A 359 -5.98 11.40 16.15
N PRO A 360 -6.59 11.12 14.99
CA PRO A 360 -6.94 9.76 14.58
C PRO A 360 -5.74 8.94 14.03
N LEU A 361 -4.54 9.22 14.54
CA LEU A 361 -3.30 8.61 14.08
C LEU A 361 -3.31 7.09 14.30
N LYS A 362 -2.77 6.39 13.30
CA LYS A 362 -2.44 4.96 13.33
C LYS A 362 -0.95 4.71 13.37
N VAL A 363 -0.20 5.60 12.71
CA VAL A 363 1.25 5.52 12.63
C VAL A 363 1.82 6.89 12.99
N LEU A 364 2.70 6.91 13.99
CA LEU A 364 3.34 8.13 14.46
C LEU A 364 4.83 7.90 14.68
N HIS A 365 5.64 8.68 13.97
CA HIS A 365 7.08 8.73 14.10
C HIS A 365 7.52 10.15 14.49
N PHE A 366 8.16 10.28 15.65
CA PHE A 366 8.74 11.56 16.12
C PHE A 366 10.10 11.34 16.79
N GLY A 367 10.87 10.38 16.31
CA GLY A 367 12.23 10.15 16.80
C GLY A 367 13.14 11.37 16.56
N GLN A 368 14.27 11.45 17.26
CA GLN A 368 15.29 12.49 17.11
C GLN A 368 14.69 13.88 17.25
N ASN A 369 14.14 14.16 18.43
CA ASN A 369 13.49 15.42 18.80
C ASN A 369 13.82 15.75 20.27
N HIS A 370 13.08 16.67 20.90
CA HIS A 370 13.30 17.10 22.29
C HIS A 370 12.13 16.78 23.22
N VAL A 371 11.23 15.90 22.78
CA VAL A 371 10.01 15.52 23.51
C VAL A 371 10.36 14.80 24.81
N ASN A 372 9.70 15.20 25.89
CA ASN A 372 9.91 14.62 27.23
C ASN A 372 8.67 13.94 27.83
N SER A 373 7.50 14.04 27.19
CA SER A 373 6.25 13.50 27.72
C SER A 373 5.37 12.88 26.64
N LEU A 374 4.85 11.69 26.95
CA LEU A 374 3.89 10.94 26.14
C LEU A 374 2.44 11.17 26.58
N ALA A 375 2.18 12.01 27.58
CA ALA A 375 0.83 12.27 28.09
C ALA A 375 -0.22 12.70 27.03
N PRO A 376 0.15 13.40 25.94
CA PRO A 376 -0.79 13.70 24.85
C PRO A 376 -1.32 12.47 24.11
N LEU A 377 -0.56 11.37 24.12
CA LEU A 377 -0.86 10.16 23.36
C LEU A 377 -1.77 9.17 24.10
N ARG A 378 -2.08 9.43 25.38
CA ARG A 378 -2.84 8.52 26.23
C ARG A 378 -4.18 8.11 25.59
N GLY A 379 -4.39 6.80 25.48
CA GLY A 379 -5.64 6.22 24.97
C GLY A 379 -5.83 6.32 23.45
N MET A 380 -4.83 6.81 22.71
CA MET A 380 -4.87 6.79 21.25
C MET A 380 -4.80 5.36 20.71
N LYS A 381 -5.34 5.14 19.51
CA LYS A 381 -5.39 3.82 18.86
C LYS A 381 -4.30 3.68 17.80
N LEU A 382 -3.05 3.92 18.22
CA LEU A 382 -1.85 3.76 17.40
C LEU A 382 -1.55 2.28 17.21
N ASN A 383 -1.16 1.90 15.99
CA ASN A 383 -0.64 0.58 15.66
C ASN A 383 0.90 0.58 15.71
N MET A 384 1.52 1.70 15.32
CA MET A 384 2.96 1.87 15.25
C MET A 384 3.36 3.21 15.85
N LEU A 385 4.33 3.17 16.76
CA LEU A 385 4.84 4.33 17.47
C LEU A 385 6.37 4.27 17.58
N THR A 386 7.06 5.25 16.99
CA THR A 386 8.52 5.37 17.14
C THR A 386 8.90 6.76 17.64
N PHE A 387 9.77 6.79 18.65
CA PHE A 387 10.25 8.02 19.27
C PHE A 387 11.68 7.91 19.81
N THR A 388 12.50 7.13 19.12
CA THR A 388 13.94 6.99 19.41
C THR A 388 14.62 8.35 19.55
N GLY A 389 15.58 8.55 20.45
CA GLY A 389 16.34 9.80 20.51
C GLY A 389 15.53 11.00 21.01
N ASN A 390 14.88 10.82 22.17
CA ASN A 390 14.09 11.87 22.84
C ASN A 390 14.49 11.94 24.33
N ARG A 391 13.74 12.69 25.14
CA ARG A 391 13.99 12.90 26.57
C ARG A 391 12.91 12.25 27.44
N ILE A 392 12.22 11.22 26.94
CA ILE A 392 11.10 10.56 27.62
C ILE A 392 11.63 9.65 28.74
N SER A 393 11.01 9.72 29.91
CA SER A 393 11.40 8.93 31.09
C SER A 393 10.41 7.85 31.52
N SER A 394 9.21 7.81 30.94
CA SER A 394 8.19 6.83 31.28
C SER A 394 7.30 6.47 30.09
N LEU A 395 7.01 5.17 29.94
CA LEU A 395 6.05 4.62 28.98
C LEU A 395 4.63 4.52 29.55
N GLU A 396 4.40 4.90 30.80
CA GLU A 396 3.10 4.78 31.48
C GLU A 396 1.91 5.39 30.71
N PRO A 397 2.04 6.54 30.02
CA PRO A 397 0.95 7.06 29.19
C PRO A 397 0.46 6.11 28.08
N LEU A 398 1.29 5.13 27.69
CA LEU A 398 0.98 4.14 26.66
C LEU A 398 0.26 2.89 27.18
N ARG A 399 -0.03 2.82 28.49
CA ARG A 399 -0.68 1.65 29.11
C ARG A 399 -1.98 1.28 28.41
N GLY A 400 -2.08 0.00 28.04
CA GLY A 400 -3.27 -0.59 27.41
C GLY A 400 -3.51 -0.18 25.95
N MET A 401 -2.57 0.54 25.33
CA MET A 401 -2.66 0.86 23.90
C MET A 401 -2.35 -0.37 23.04
N PRO A 402 -3.06 -0.58 21.91
CA PRO A 402 -2.91 -1.75 21.05
C PRO A 402 -1.73 -1.60 20.07
N LEU A 403 -0.54 -1.31 20.59
CA LEU A 403 0.66 -1.14 19.77
C LEU A 403 1.12 -2.49 19.22
N GLY A 404 1.23 -2.58 17.89
CA GLY A 404 1.93 -3.69 17.22
C GLY A 404 3.43 -3.44 17.17
N VAL A 405 3.85 -2.19 16.92
CA VAL A 405 5.27 -1.80 16.88
C VAL A 405 5.54 -0.62 17.81
N LEU A 406 6.56 -0.75 18.65
CA LEU A 406 7.06 0.28 19.54
C LEU A 406 8.59 0.35 19.50
N THR A 407 9.13 1.48 19.05
CA THR A 407 10.57 1.75 19.10
C THR A 407 10.85 2.98 19.95
N CYS A 408 11.55 2.80 21.07
CA CYS A 408 11.75 3.83 22.09
C CYS A 408 13.20 3.97 22.57
N ALA A 409 14.17 3.52 21.78
CA ALA A 409 15.59 3.61 22.11
C ALA A 409 16.09 5.05 22.33
N ASN A 410 17.28 5.21 22.90
CA ASN A 410 17.95 6.48 23.14
C ASN A 410 17.03 7.53 23.81
N ASN A 411 16.36 7.08 24.88
CA ASN A 411 15.54 7.90 25.77
C ASN A 411 16.09 7.83 27.21
N ARG A 412 15.35 8.38 28.18
CA ARG A 412 15.72 8.39 29.61
C ARG A 412 14.87 7.42 30.42
N LEU A 413 14.44 6.33 29.81
CA LEU A 413 13.58 5.32 30.42
C LEU A 413 14.34 4.57 31.52
N ALA A 414 13.78 4.49 32.73
CA ALA A 414 14.31 3.65 33.80
C ALA A 414 13.59 2.30 33.92
N SER A 415 12.40 2.19 33.30
CA SER A 415 11.57 0.99 33.33
C SER A 415 10.89 0.76 31.98
N LEU A 416 10.65 -0.52 31.69
CA LEU A 416 9.88 -1.03 30.56
C LEU A 416 8.38 -1.16 30.87
N ASP A 417 7.94 -0.90 32.10
CA ASP A 417 6.51 -0.83 32.41
C ASP A 417 5.84 0.25 31.54
N PRO A 418 4.64 -0.02 30.98
CA PRO A 418 3.72 -1.12 31.32
C PRO A 418 3.91 -2.40 30.50
N PHE A 419 4.97 -2.51 29.69
CA PHE A 419 5.10 -3.52 28.62
C PHE A 419 5.83 -4.79 29.01
N VAL A 420 6.30 -4.94 30.26
CA VAL A 420 6.91 -6.20 30.70
C VAL A 420 5.92 -7.36 30.62
N GLU A 421 4.68 -7.17 31.08
CA GLU A 421 3.68 -8.24 31.08
C GLU A 421 3.03 -8.49 29.72
N SER A 422 2.82 -7.44 28.92
CA SER A 422 2.17 -7.53 27.61
C SER A 422 2.86 -6.60 26.62
N PRO A 423 4.05 -6.97 26.12
CA PRO A 423 4.77 -6.14 25.17
C PRO A 423 4.08 -6.11 23.80
N PRO A 424 4.34 -5.07 22.99
CA PRO A 424 4.05 -5.07 21.56
C PRO A 424 4.70 -6.25 20.82
N ASP A 425 4.18 -6.60 19.65
CA ASP A 425 4.72 -7.68 18.81
C ASP A 425 6.16 -7.39 18.36
N ASP A 426 6.47 -6.12 18.08
CA ASP A 426 7.81 -5.63 17.77
C ASP A 426 8.16 -4.51 18.74
N PHE A 427 8.97 -4.85 19.75
CA PHE A 427 9.36 -3.92 20.82
C PHE A 427 10.88 -3.74 20.87
N LEU A 428 11.33 -2.59 20.38
CA LEU A 428 12.75 -2.22 20.33
C LEU A 428 13.04 -1.09 21.31
N PHE A 429 13.98 -1.36 22.21
CA PHE A 429 14.43 -0.43 23.23
C PHE A 429 15.93 -0.60 23.44
N ASP A 430 16.61 0.52 23.64
CA ASP A 430 17.98 0.59 24.10
C ASP A 430 18.13 1.92 24.81
N CYS A 431 18.07 1.93 26.13
CA CYS A 431 18.25 3.14 26.93
C CYS A 431 19.29 2.85 28.01
N GLU A 432 20.35 3.65 28.04
CA GLU A 432 21.43 3.51 29.03
C GLU A 432 20.91 3.64 30.48
N THR A 433 19.77 4.32 30.67
CA THR A 433 19.11 4.50 31.97
C THR A 433 18.30 3.29 32.45
N ILE A 434 18.02 2.30 31.58
CA ILE A 434 17.41 1.04 32.00
C ILE A 434 18.49 0.23 32.70
N SER A 435 18.27 -0.22 33.94
CA SER A 435 19.27 -0.97 34.70
C SER A 435 19.38 -2.44 34.24
N THR A 436 20.48 -3.10 34.61
CA THR A 436 20.66 -4.54 34.34
C THR A 436 19.60 -5.40 35.06
N GLU A 437 19.18 -4.99 36.25
CA GLU A 437 18.11 -5.65 37.01
C GLU A 437 16.76 -5.55 36.29
N GLU A 438 16.46 -4.40 35.67
CA GLU A 438 15.24 -4.22 34.90
C GLU A 438 15.24 -5.09 33.63
N LEU A 439 16.37 -5.17 32.92
CA LEU A 439 16.53 -6.10 31.79
C LEU A 439 16.35 -7.56 32.24
N GLN A 440 16.93 -7.94 33.39
CA GLN A 440 16.80 -9.28 33.93
C GLN A 440 15.36 -9.60 34.36
N ARG A 441 14.62 -8.59 34.88
CA ARG A 441 13.19 -8.70 35.19
C ARG A 441 12.39 -9.01 33.93
N ALA A 442 12.58 -8.21 32.88
CA ALA A 442 11.91 -8.40 31.60
C ALA A 442 12.23 -9.76 30.98
N LEU A 443 13.53 -10.14 30.94
CA LEU A 443 13.97 -11.45 30.46
C LEU A 443 13.27 -12.59 31.20
N THR A 444 13.21 -12.54 32.53
CA THR A 444 12.56 -13.58 33.36
C THR A 444 11.08 -13.77 33.01
N VAL A 445 10.36 -12.68 32.73
CA VAL A 445 8.95 -12.73 32.33
C VAL A 445 8.80 -13.25 30.90
N TRP A 446 9.60 -12.74 29.97
CA TRP A 446 9.52 -13.08 28.55
C TRP A 446 9.99 -14.51 28.24
N SER A 447 10.98 -15.05 28.95
CA SER A 447 11.44 -16.44 28.77
C SER A 447 10.36 -17.49 29.05
N ARG A 448 9.27 -17.12 29.74
CA ARG A 448 8.11 -17.99 29.98
C ARG A 448 7.13 -18.02 28.81
N LYS A 449 7.33 -17.19 27.78
CA LYS A 449 6.41 -16.97 26.65
C LYS A 449 7.13 -17.26 25.33
N PRO A 450 6.97 -18.46 24.74
CA PRO A 450 7.66 -18.82 23.49
C PRO A 450 7.44 -17.85 22.32
N ALA A 451 6.27 -17.20 22.25
CA ALA A 451 5.97 -16.18 21.23
C ALA A 451 6.90 -14.94 21.30
N LEU A 452 7.53 -14.69 22.45
CA LEU A 452 8.44 -13.55 22.68
C LEU A 452 9.92 -13.94 22.57
N ALA A 453 10.24 -15.05 21.90
CA ALA A 453 11.62 -15.53 21.76
C ALA A 453 12.57 -14.47 21.15
N HIS A 454 12.07 -13.59 20.29
CA HIS A 454 12.85 -12.50 19.71
C HIS A 454 13.20 -11.41 20.76
N LEU A 455 12.28 -11.05 21.66
CA LEU A 455 12.57 -10.12 22.76
C LEU A 455 13.54 -10.73 23.78
N VAL A 456 13.35 -12.01 24.11
CA VAL A 456 14.29 -12.78 24.94
C VAL A 456 15.68 -12.68 24.35
N ARG A 457 15.80 -12.99 23.05
CA ARG A 457 17.07 -12.97 22.34
C ARG A 457 17.72 -11.58 22.34
N ASN A 458 16.97 -10.53 22.04
CA ASN A 458 17.50 -9.17 22.03
C ASN A 458 17.97 -8.75 23.44
N THR A 459 17.21 -9.12 24.47
CA THR A 459 17.55 -8.80 25.87
C THR A 459 18.78 -9.54 26.36
N GLU A 460 18.95 -10.81 25.99
CA GLU A 460 20.16 -11.59 26.27
C GLU A 460 21.41 -10.94 25.67
N VAL A 461 21.31 -10.46 24.42
CA VAL A 461 22.42 -9.75 23.75
C VAL A 461 22.78 -8.47 24.51
N LEU A 462 21.79 -7.65 24.89
CA LEU A 462 22.01 -6.43 25.67
C LEU A 462 22.63 -6.71 27.05
N LEU A 463 22.17 -7.78 27.73
CA LEU A 463 22.70 -8.20 29.02
C LEU A 463 24.14 -8.70 28.91
N GLU A 464 24.44 -9.52 27.92
CA GLU A 464 25.80 -10.03 27.72
C GLU A 464 26.77 -8.91 27.36
N PHE A 465 26.34 -7.98 26.51
CA PHE A 465 27.09 -6.77 26.21
C PHE A 465 27.43 -5.98 27.48
N ARG A 466 26.44 -5.73 28.35
CA ARG A 466 26.65 -4.98 29.61
C ARG A 466 27.52 -5.73 30.63
N ARG A 467 27.48 -7.06 30.62
CA ARG A 467 28.21 -7.91 31.58
C ARG A 467 29.67 -8.12 31.19
N SER A 468 29.91 -8.33 29.90
CA SER A 468 31.16 -8.90 29.40
C SER A 468 31.81 -8.08 28.27
N GLY A 469 31.16 -6.99 27.84
CA GLY A 469 31.62 -6.13 26.74
C GLY A 469 31.43 -6.72 25.35
N GLU A 470 31.95 -6.02 24.36
CA GLU A 470 31.78 -6.27 22.93
C GLU A 470 32.34 -7.64 22.50
N LYS A 471 33.51 -8.01 23.02
CA LYS A 471 34.23 -9.24 22.61
C LYS A 471 33.50 -10.53 22.99
N ALA A 472 32.65 -10.49 24.01
CA ALA A 472 31.89 -11.67 24.44
C ALA A 472 30.72 -11.97 23.49
N LEU A 473 30.27 -11.00 22.70
CA LEU A 473 29.12 -11.11 21.81
C LEU A 473 29.32 -12.16 20.71
N HIS A 474 30.57 -12.43 20.31
CA HIS A 474 30.91 -13.47 19.35
C HIS A 474 30.38 -14.86 19.74
N ALA A 475 30.26 -15.15 21.04
CA ALA A 475 29.71 -16.42 21.52
C ALA A 475 28.20 -16.57 21.29
N LEU A 476 27.49 -15.46 21.08
CA LEU A 476 26.06 -15.47 20.78
C LEU A 476 25.79 -15.59 19.28
N ALA A 477 26.74 -15.27 18.40
CA ALA A 477 26.52 -15.20 16.97
C ALA A 477 26.06 -16.54 16.35
N ARG A 478 25.23 -16.47 15.30
CA ARG A 478 24.79 -17.64 14.53
C ARG A 478 25.71 -17.86 13.33
N GLU A 479 26.06 -19.11 13.08
CA GLU A 479 26.92 -19.47 11.95
C GLU A 479 26.11 -19.74 10.68
N PHE A 480 26.60 -19.21 9.55
CA PHE A 480 26.09 -19.52 8.22
C PHE A 480 27.25 -19.46 7.21
N GLU A 481 27.44 -20.56 6.48
CA GLU A 481 28.49 -20.71 5.46
C GLU A 481 29.91 -20.31 5.92
N GLY A 482 30.27 -20.72 7.15
CA GLY A 482 31.59 -20.47 7.73
C GLY A 482 31.81 -19.05 8.25
N ARG A 483 30.77 -18.21 8.30
CA ARG A 483 30.77 -16.87 8.91
C ARG A 483 29.79 -16.80 10.05
N ARG A 484 29.96 -15.83 10.94
CA ARG A 484 29.07 -15.63 12.08
C ARG A 484 28.37 -14.29 12.04
N TYR A 485 27.10 -14.27 12.43
CA TYR A 485 26.24 -13.08 12.36
C TYR A 485 25.53 -12.88 13.70
N LEU A 486 25.51 -11.64 14.19
CA LEU A 486 24.75 -11.25 15.36
C LEU A 486 23.97 -9.98 15.10
N TYR A 487 22.65 -10.06 15.27
CA TYR A 487 21.82 -8.86 15.38
C TYR A 487 22.11 -8.15 16.71
N MET A 488 22.50 -6.88 16.62
CA MET A 488 22.77 -6.02 17.75
C MET A 488 21.61 -5.04 17.94
N PRO A 489 20.78 -5.21 18.98
CA PRO A 489 19.62 -4.36 19.25
C PRO A 489 20.00 -3.05 19.94
N LYS A 490 21.19 -2.49 19.63
CA LYS A 490 21.59 -1.14 20.07
C LYS A 490 21.37 -0.14 18.95
N PHE A 491 20.97 1.07 19.30
CA PHE A 491 20.69 2.12 18.32
C PHE A 491 21.87 3.07 18.24
N LEU A 492 22.67 2.92 17.19
CA LEU A 492 23.86 3.74 16.95
C LEU A 492 23.78 4.42 15.59
N ARG A 493 24.49 5.55 15.45
CA ARG A 493 24.80 6.09 14.12
C ARG A 493 25.66 5.09 13.37
N TRP A 494 25.66 5.19 12.05
CA TRP A 494 26.35 4.22 11.23
C TRP A 494 27.85 4.12 11.57
N GLU A 495 28.52 5.26 11.75
CA GLU A 495 29.95 5.33 12.07
C GLU A 495 30.25 4.72 13.45
N ASP A 496 29.40 4.99 14.43
CA ASP A 496 29.53 4.42 15.77
C ASP A 496 29.25 2.91 15.77
N ALA A 497 28.34 2.44 14.91
CA ALA A 497 28.06 1.03 14.71
C ALA A 497 29.24 0.30 14.05
N GLU A 498 29.90 0.92 13.07
CA GLU A 498 31.13 0.38 12.45
C GLU A 498 32.24 0.22 13.49
N VAL A 499 32.53 1.28 14.25
CA VAL A 499 33.52 1.25 15.34
C VAL A 499 33.17 0.18 16.38
N PHE A 500 31.88 0.03 16.72
CA PHE A 500 31.42 -1.02 17.62
C PHE A 500 31.71 -2.42 17.08
N CYS A 501 31.41 -2.66 15.80
CA CYS A 501 31.70 -3.94 15.16
C CYS A 501 33.20 -4.26 15.18
N GLU A 502 34.05 -3.27 14.87
CA GLU A 502 35.51 -3.43 14.90
C GLU A 502 36.01 -3.81 16.31
N GLN A 503 35.49 -3.15 17.35
CA GLN A 503 35.82 -3.47 18.76
C GLN A 503 35.37 -4.87 19.17
N ALA A 504 34.24 -5.34 18.61
CA ALA A 504 33.76 -6.71 18.76
C ALA A 504 34.58 -7.74 17.94
N GLY A 505 35.53 -7.28 17.11
CA GLY A 505 36.38 -8.12 16.25
C GLY A 505 35.72 -8.52 14.93
N GLY A 506 34.65 -7.84 14.52
CA GLY A 506 33.93 -8.08 13.26
C GLY A 506 33.79 -6.78 12.46
N HIS A 507 32.84 -6.76 11.54
CA HIS A 507 32.46 -5.58 10.76
C HIS A 507 30.93 -5.53 10.58
N LEU A 508 30.39 -4.41 10.10
CA LEU A 508 28.97 -4.38 9.72
C LEU A 508 28.72 -5.37 8.58
N VAL A 509 27.55 -6.00 8.59
CA VAL A 509 27.19 -7.06 7.66
C VAL A 509 27.34 -6.64 6.19
N THR A 510 27.89 -7.53 5.37
CA THR A 510 27.83 -7.46 3.91
C THR A 510 26.90 -8.54 3.36
N ILE A 511 26.38 -8.35 2.14
CA ILE A 511 25.45 -9.29 1.52
C ILE A 511 25.96 -9.66 0.13
N ARG A 512 26.41 -10.90 0.00
CA ARG A 512 27.18 -11.41 -1.13
C ARG A 512 26.38 -12.42 -1.96
N SER A 513 25.26 -12.91 -1.43
CA SER A 513 24.39 -13.83 -2.15
C SER A 513 22.93 -13.76 -1.71
N MET A 514 22.05 -14.27 -2.56
CA MET A 514 20.63 -14.46 -2.24
C MET A 514 20.42 -15.41 -1.05
N ARG A 515 21.30 -16.40 -0.86
CA ARG A 515 21.18 -17.38 0.25
C ARG A 515 21.53 -16.75 1.59
N GLU A 516 22.56 -15.92 1.60
CA GLU A 516 22.94 -15.11 2.77
C GLU A 516 21.86 -14.09 3.12
N GLN A 517 21.32 -13.36 2.13
CA GLN A 517 20.16 -12.49 2.35
C GLN A 517 19.00 -13.26 3.00
N GLY A 518 18.61 -14.42 2.44
CA GLY A 518 17.53 -15.24 3.00
C GLY A 518 17.82 -15.75 4.41
N PHE A 519 19.08 -16.05 4.74
CA PHE A 519 19.50 -16.37 6.10
C PHE A 519 19.34 -15.16 7.04
N LEU A 520 19.79 -13.98 6.65
CA LEU A 520 19.63 -12.75 7.44
C LEU A 520 18.15 -12.42 7.67
N GLU A 521 17.30 -12.53 6.64
CA GLU A 521 15.84 -12.34 6.77
C GLU A 521 15.24 -13.33 7.78
N SER A 522 15.74 -14.56 7.83
CA SER A 522 15.27 -15.60 8.77
C SER A 522 15.57 -15.29 10.24
N LEU A 523 16.47 -14.35 10.52
CA LEU A 523 16.75 -13.90 11.88
C LEU A 523 15.59 -13.10 12.48
N PHE A 524 14.64 -12.64 11.64
CA PHE A 524 13.60 -11.70 12.03
C PHE A 524 12.19 -12.23 11.70
N VAL A 525 11.27 -12.13 12.66
CA VAL A 525 9.87 -12.58 12.50
C VAL A 525 9.04 -11.55 11.73
N THR A 526 9.21 -10.27 12.08
CA THR A 526 8.46 -9.11 11.56
C THR A 526 9.23 -8.31 10.51
N GLY A 527 10.46 -8.72 10.20
CA GLY A 527 11.42 -7.95 9.39
C GLY A 527 12.39 -7.16 10.27
N CYS A 528 13.30 -6.42 9.65
CA CYS A 528 14.29 -5.61 10.35
C CYS A 528 14.61 -4.32 9.60
N TRP A 529 15.19 -3.39 10.34
CA TRP A 529 15.79 -2.16 9.85
C TRP A 529 17.13 -1.99 10.54
N ALA A 530 18.20 -2.46 9.89
CA ALA A 530 19.51 -2.58 10.52
C ALA A 530 20.64 -2.08 9.62
N TRP A 531 21.62 -1.35 10.16
CA TRP A 531 22.77 -0.89 9.38
C TRP A 531 23.52 -2.04 8.71
N MET A 532 23.90 -1.81 7.46
CA MET A 532 24.79 -2.66 6.67
C MET A 532 26.11 -1.95 6.43
N GLY A 533 27.16 -2.71 6.14
CA GLY A 533 28.49 -2.20 5.84
C GLY A 533 28.62 -1.58 4.46
N ILE A 534 27.65 -0.80 3.98
CA ILE A 534 27.65 -0.22 2.63
C ILE A 534 27.62 1.30 2.64
N GLU A 535 28.38 1.88 1.72
CA GLU A 535 28.42 3.31 1.42
C GLU A 535 28.07 3.55 -0.05
N VAL A 536 27.11 4.43 -0.30
CA VAL A 536 26.81 4.91 -1.66
C VAL A 536 27.36 6.32 -1.82
N SER A 537 28.14 6.53 -2.86
CA SER A 537 28.71 7.84 -3.23
C SER A 537 28.48 8.12 -4.71
N GLU A 538 28.90 9.31 -5.19
CA GLU A 538 28.91 9.60 -6.63
C GLU A 538 29.77 8.61 -7.44
N GLN A 539 30.74 7.96 -6.80
CA GLN A 539 31.60 6.94 -7.41
C GLN A 539 30.96 5.54 -7.43
N GLY A 540 29.76 5.40 -6.85
CA GLY A 540 29.01 4.16 -6.74
C GLY A 540 28.95 3.62 -5.30
N ALA A 541 28.35 2.44 -5.18
CA ALA A 541 28.21 1.71 -3.93
C ALA A 541 29.47 0.86 -3.62
N ARG A 542 29.90 0.84 -2.36
CA ARG A 542 31.08 0.12 -1.89
C ARG A 542 30.82 -0.51 -0.51
N TRP A 543 31.24 -1.77 -0.34
CA TRP A 543 31.29 -2.42 0.97
C TRP A 543 32.46 -1.89 1.80
N ILE A 544 32.30 -1.80 3.12
CA ILE A 544 33.37 -1.42 4.06
C ILE A 544 34.57 -2.38 4.01
N THR A 545 34.32 -3.65 3.67
CA THR A 545 35.34 -4.68 3.47
C THR A 545 36.14 -4.50 2.18
N ASN A 546 35.75 -3.55 1.31
CA ASN A 546 36.29 -3.34 -0.04
C ASN A 546 36.12 -4.52 -1.00
N GLU A 547 35.31 -5.51 -0.65
CA GLU A 547 35.05 -6.64 -1.54
C GLU A 547 34.18 -6.23 -2.74
N PRO A 548 34.28 -6.94 -3.89
CA PRO A 548 33.46 -6.65 -5.05
C PRO A 548 31.96 -6.85 -4.77
N MET A 549 31.13 -5.85 -5.08
CA MET A 549 29.66 -5.94 -5.00
C MET A 549 29.10 -6.77 -6.16
N THR A 550 29.11 -8.10 -6.02
CA THR A 550 28.60 -9.06 -7.02
C THR A 550 27.09 -9.32 -6.90
N TYR A 551 26.48 -9.01 -5.75
CA TYR A 551 25.05 -9.16 -5.48
C TYR A 551 24.48 -7.83 -4.97
N ARG A 552 23.30 -7.43 -5.47
CA ARG A 552 22.68 -6.12 -5.18
C ARG A 552 21.16 -6.14 -4.97
N ASN A 553 20.50 -7.31 -5.07
CA ASN A 553 19.04 -7.40 -5.03
C ASN A 553 18.41 -7.04 -3.66
N PHE A 554 19.23 -6.75 -2.65
CA PHE A 554 18.78 -6.22 -1.36
C PHE A 554 18.54 -4.70 -1.37
N MET A 555 18.92 -3.99 -2.45
CA MET A 555 18.63 -2.57 -2.66
C MET A 555 17.84 -2.36 -3.96
N ASP A 556 16.96 -1.36 -3.95
CA ASP A 556 16.35 -0.85 -5.18
C ASP A 556 17.21 0.27 -5.82
N LEU A 557 16.89 0.66 -7.06
CA LEU A 557 17.65 1.67 -7.80
C LEU A 557 17.65 3.05 -7.13
N LEU A 558 16.61 3.39 -6.37
CA LEU A 558 16.54 4.66 -5.64
C LEU A 558 17.54 4.64 -4.47
N GLN A 559 17.60 3.53 -3.73
CA GLN A 559 18.58 3.32 -2.68
C GLN A 559 20.00 3.26 -3.22
N GLU A 560 20.24 2.64 -4.38
CA GLU A 560 21.56 2.59 -5.01
C GLU A 560 22.08 3.97 -5.44
N ARG A 561 21.20 4.93 -5.75
CA ARG A 561 21.60 6.27 -6.20
C ARG A 561 21.60 7.29 -5.09
N LYS A 562 20.76 7.11 -4.05
CA LYS A 562 20.74 7.98 -2.88
C LYS A 562 22.09 7.90 -2.16
N PRO A 563 22.90 8.97 -2.12
CA PRO A 563 24.17 8.94 -1.41
C PRO A 563 23.99 8.65 0.07
N GLY A 564 25.01 8.05 0.68
CA GLY A 564 25.05 7.73 2.10
C GLY A 564 24.98 6.24 2.41
N ARG A 565 24.84 5.97 3.69
CA ARG A 565 24.82 4.62 4.28
C ARG A 565 23.46 3.97 4.08
N LYS A 566 23.40 2.63 4.09
CA LYS A 566 22.15 1.88 3.88
C LYS A 566 21.86 0.94 5.02
N VAL A 567 20.57 0.67 5.17
CA VAL A 567 20.06 -0.38 6.04
C VAL A 567 19.59 -1.59 5.26
N PHE A 568 19.64 -2.73 5.93
CA PHE A 568 18.98 -3.94 5.53
C PHE A 568 17.50 -3.82 5.87
N ALA A 569 16.67 -3.73 4.83
CA ALA A 569 15.22 -3.58 4.95
C ALA A 569 14.53 -4.93 4.70
N GLY A 570 14.25 -5.67 5.77
CA GLY A 570 13.60 -6.99 5.65
C GLY A 570 12.11 -6.89 5.27
N ARG A 571 11.40 -5.82 5.69
CA ARG A 571 9.95 -5.58 5.41
C ARG A 571 9.47 -4.13 5.52
N TRP A 572 10.18 -3.24 6.22
CA TRP A 572 9.79 -1.82 6.41
C TRP A 572 10.56 -0.91 5.46
N GLN A 573 9.98 0.23 5.07
CA GLN A 573 10.67 1.32 4.38
C GLN A 573 10.59 2.57 5.27
N SER A 574 11.72 2.95 5.89
CA SER A 574 11.92 4.33 6.34
C SER A 574 13.04 4.94 5.48
N GLU A 575 13.20 6.25 5.45
CA GLU A 575 14.27 6.81 4.62
C GLU A 575 15.61 6.73 5.33
N ASP A 576 16.63 6.22 4.65
CA ASP A 576 18.03 6.31 5.11
C ASP A 576 18.38 7.78 5.37
N VAL A 577 18.57 8.19 6.62
CA VAL A 577 19.09 9.52 6.94
C VAL A 577 20.44 9.40 7.64
N PRO A 578 21.46 10.20 7.26
CA PRO A 578 22.82 10.04 7.77
C PRO A 578 22.94 10.12 9.30
N TRP A 579 22.03 10.84 9.95
CA TRP A 579 21.97 10.98 11.41
C TRP A 579 20.98 10.05 12.10
N SER A 580 20.37 9.10 11.37
CA SER A 580 19.55 8.09 12.03
C SER A 580 20.41 7.21 12.91
N GLU A 581 19.82 6.79 14.01
CA GLU A 581 20.39 5.74 14.85
C GLU A 581 19.55 4.51 14.58
N ASN A 582 20.20 3.41 14.17
CA ASN A 582 19.53 2.17 13.87
C ASN A 582 20.22 1.02 14.58
N THR A 583 19.49 -0.08 14.71
CA THR A 583 20.10 -1.39 15.03
C THR A 583 21.05 -1.82 13.92
N PHE A 584 21.88 -2.82 14.16
CA PHE A 584 22.88 -3.23 13.17
C PHE A 584 23.17 -4.72 13.30
N ILE A 585 23.81 -5.28 12.27
CA ILE A 585 24.22 -6.68 12.25
C ILE A 585 25.73 -6.73 12.18
N ILE A 586 26.33 -7.42 13.15
CA ILE A 586 27.77 -7.68 13.21
C ILE A 586 28.02 -8.97 12.46
N GLU A 587 29.01 -8.95 11.58
CA GLU A 587 29.54 -10.10 10.87
C GLU A 587 30.98 -10.36 11.30
N TRP A 588 31.32 -11.62 11.52
CA TRP A 588 32.69 -12.07 11.73
C TRP A 588 33.08 -13.04 10.62
N ASP A 589 34.24 -12.77 10.02
CA ASP A 589 34.94 -13.72 9.17
C ASP A 589 35.36 -14.95 10.01
N GLY A 590 35.25 -16.14 9.41
CA GLY A 590 35.54 -17.43 10.07
C GLY A 590 37.00 -17.76 10.26
#